data_AF-A0A2D4GNC4-F1
#
_entry.id   AF-A0A2D4GNC4-F1
#
_cell.length_a   1.000
_cell.length_b   1.000
_cell.length_c   1.000
_cell.angle_alpha   90.00
_cell.angle_beta   90.00
_cell.angle_gamma   90.00
#
_symmetry.space_group_name_H-M   'P 1'
#
loop_
_entity.id
_entity.type
_entity.pdbx_description
1 polymer ?
#
loop_
_entity_poly.entity_id
_entity_poly.type
_entity_poly.pdbx_seq_one_letter_code
_entity_poly.pdbx_strand_id
1 'polypeptide(L)'
;SSHVNSDSEEALKPEEKRMEITLRKGHQADAWAIRAATSASFFTRASLRWLRHLRESIPNSNIRAHQDLAKVIAATEFLADATFNAVKFSARAMASQVTTRRLLWLRHWQADIKNKWKLA
;
A
#
# COMPACT_ATOMS: atom_id res chain seq x y z
N SER A 1 -44.74 0.53 -7.70
CA SER A 1 -43.70 1.56 -7.50
C SER A 1 -42.76 1.04 -6.43
N SER A 2 -41.59 0.56 -6.82
CA SER A 2 -40.61 -0.05 -5.91
C SER A 2 -39.92 1.06 -5.10
N HIS A 3 -40.23 1.16 -3.81
CA HIS A 3 -39.45 1.94 -2.86
C HIS A 3 -38.00 1.48 -2.93
N VAL A 4 -37.15 2.27 -3.59
CA VAL A 4 -35.70 2.11 -3.56
C VAL A 4 -35.27 2.61 -2.19
N ASN A 5 -34.97 1.66 -1.30
CA ASN A 5 -34.50 1.85 0.08
C ASN A 5 -33.54 3.04 0.22
N SER A 6 -34.03 4.11 0.85
CA SER A 6 -33.19 5.06 1.59
C SER A 6 -32.54 4.40 2.84
N ASP A 7 -32.99 3.22 3.22
CA ASP A 7 -32.61 2.52 4.45
C ASP A 7 -31.22 1.85 4.41
N SER A 8 -30.47 2.01 3.30
CA SER A 8 -29.15 1.37 3.20
C SER A 8 -28.11 1.99 4.14
N GLU A 9 -28.25 3.26 4.54
CA GLU A 9 -27.38 3.87 5.56
C GLU A 9 -27.82 3.56 7.01
N GLU A 10 -29.05 3.08 7.20
CA GLU A 10 -29.56 2.60 8.51
C GLU A 10 -29.35 1.10 8.73
N ALA A 11 -28.94 0.36 7.71
CA ALA A 11 -28.77 -1.10 7.78
C ALA A 11 -27.67 -1.56 8.75
N LEU A 12 -26.59 -0.78 8.91
CA LEU A 12 -25.47 -1.16 9.80
C LEU A 12 -25.77 -0.81 11.25
N LYS A 13 -25.50 -1.75 12.16
CA LYS A 13 -25.54 -1.46 13.61
C LYS A 13 -24.48 -0.40 13.97
N PRO A 14 -24.64 0.34 15.09
CA PRO A 14 -23.68 1.38 15.48
C PRO A 14 -22.22 0.90 15.55
N GLU A 15 -21.99 -0.33 16.00
CA GLU A 15 -20.65 -0.95 16.05
C GLU A 15 -20.08 -1.21 14.65
N GLU A 16 -20.92 -1.65 13.71
CA GLU A 16 -20.55 -1.92 12.32
C GLU A 16 -20.29 -0.61 11.55
N LYS A 17 -21.03 0.46 11.87
CA LYS A 17 -20.74 1.81 11.36
C LYS A 17 -19.36 2.27 11.81
N ARG A 18 -18.98 2.03 13.07
CA ARG A 18 -17.63 2.33 13.58
C ARG A 18 -16.56 1.49 12.85
N MET A 19 -16.83 0.20 12.62
CA MET A 19 -15.93 -0.66 11.84
C MET A 19 -15.73 -0.15 10.42
N GLU A 20 -16.81 0.20 9.70
CA GLU A 20 -16.74 0.77 8.34
C GLU A 20 -15.88 2.05 8.31
N ILE A 21 -16.05 2.94 9.29
CA ILE A 21 -15.22 4.16 9.40
C ILE A 21 -13.75 3.80 9.59
N THR A 22 -13.43 2.85 10.47
CA THR A 22 -12.05 2.40 10.70
C THR A 22 -11.45 1.78 9.43
N LEU A 23 -12.22 0.95 8.70
CA LEU A 23 -11.77 0.34 7.45
C LEU A 23 -11.52 1.39 6.35
N ARG A 24 -12.37 2.43 6.25
CA ARG A 24 -12.15 3.55 5.31
C ARG A 24 -10.89 4.34 5.65
N LYS A 25 -10.68 4.66 6.93
CA LYS A 25 -9.47 5.36 7.39
C LYS A 25 -8.21 4.54 7.13
N GLY A 26 -8.26 3.23 7.39
CA GLY A 26 -7.17 2.31 7.07
C GLY A 26 -6.84 2.32 5.58
N HIS A 27 -7.86 2.23 4.72
CA HIS A 27 -7.68 2.24 3.27
C HIS A 27 -7.04 3.53 2.75
N GLN A 28 -7.47 4.67 3.29
CA GLN A 28 -6.86 5.95 2.96
C GLN A 28 -5.41 6.04 3.45
N ALA A 29 -5.11 5.55 4.65
CA ALA A 29 -3.77 5.53 5.20
C ALA A 29 -2.82 4.66 4.35
N ASP A 30 -3.26 3.47 3.97
CA ASP A 30 -2.49 2.58 3.10
C ASP A 30 -2.29 3.19 1.69
N ALA A 31 -3.29 3.91 1.16
CA ALA A 31 -3.13 4.64 -0.11
C ALA A 31 -2.05 5.73 -0.02
N TRP A 32 -1.97 6.46 1.10
CA TRP A 32 -0.89 7.39 1.36
C TRP A 32 0.47 6.68 1.50
N ALA A 33 0.50 5.54 2.19
CA ALA A 33 1.71 4.73 2.34
C ALA A 33 2.23 4.23 0.97
N ILE A 34 1.36 3.75 0.08
CA ILE A 34 1.71 3.36 -1.29
C ILE A 34 2.33 4.54 -2.03
N ARG A 35 1.69 5.72 -2.00
CA ARG A 35 2.20 6.92 -2.68
C ARG A 35 3.59 7.31 -2.16
N ALA A 36 3.76 7.38 -0.85
CA ALA A 36 5.03 7.73 -0.23
C ALA A 36 6.14 6.71 -0.55
N ALA A 37 5.84 5.42 -0.38
CA ALA A 37 6.79 4.33 -0.61
C ALA A 37 7.16 4.17 -2.10
N THR A 38 6.22 4.41 -3.01
CA THR A 38 6.49 4.43 -4.46
C THR A 38 7.43 5.57 -4.83
N SER A 39 7.16 6.79 -4.34
CA SER A 39 8.06 7.93 -4.55
C SER A 39 9.44 7.68 -3.96
N ALA A 40 9.52 7.14 -2.76
CA ALA A 40 10.79 6.77 -2.13
C ALA A 40 11.56 5.75 -2.97
N SER A 41 10.92 4.63 -3.36
CA SER A 41 11.53 3.60 -4.23
C SER A 41 12.04 4.21 -5.55
N PHE A 42 11.27 5.09 -6.19
CA PHE A 42 11.70 5.77 -7.41
C PHE A 42 12.98 6.59 -7.19
N PHE A 43 12.99 7.49 -6.20
CA PHE A 43 14.14 8.34 -5.95
C PHE A 43 15.36 7.58 -5.43
N THR A 44 15.17 6.50 -4.65
CA THR A 44 16.27 5.62 -4.21
C THR A 44 16.89 4.87 -5.39
N ARG A 45 16.08 4.40 -6.35
CA ARG A 45 16.61 3.76 -7.57
C ARG A 45 17.30 4.78 -8.50
N ALA A 46 16.79 6.00 -8.58
CA ALA A 46 17.45 7.08 -9.32
C ALA A 46 18.80 7.46 -8.68
N SER A 47 18.85 7.59 -7.35
CA SER A 47 20.08 7.91 -6.64
C SER A 47 21.14 6.82 -6.81
N LEU A 48 20.74 5.55 -6.89
CA LEU A 48 21.66 4.45 -7.20
C LEU A 48 22.38 4.64 -8.55
N ARG A 49 21.69 5.15 -9.57
CA ARG A 49 22.32 5.47 -10.87
C ARG A 49 23.38 6.56 -10.70
N TRP A 50 23.09 7.59 -9.92
CA TRP A 50 24.04 8.67 -9.63
C TRP A 50 25.22 8.20 -8.78
N LEU A 51 25.00 7.35 -7.79
CA LEU A 51 26.07 6.76 -6.96
C LEU A 51 27.01 5.89 -7.80
N ARG A 52 26.46 5.11 -8.74
CA ARG A 52 27.28 4.32 -9.68
C ARG A 52 28.11 5.20 -10.60
N HIS A 53 27.53 6.30 -11.10
CA HIS A 53 28.29 7.28 -11.89
C HIS A 53 29.37 7.98 -11.05
N LEU A 54 29.07 8.35 -9.80
CA LEU A 54 30.04 8.92 -8.87
C LEU A 54 31.19 7.94 -8.59
N ARG A 55 30.92 6.64 -8.52
CA ARG A 55 31.96 5.63 -8.36
C ARG A 55 32.94 5.60 -9.53
N GLU A 56 32.43 5.78 -10.75
CA GLU A 56 33.23 5.81 -11.98
C GLU A 56 34.15 7.05 -12.04
N SER A 57 33.76 8.16 -11.41
CA SER A 57 34.56 9.40 -11.40
C SER A 57 35.64 9.46 -10.32
N ILE A 58 35.61 8.56 -9.33
CA ILE A 58 36.61 8.51 -8.26
C ILE A 58 37.89 7.85 -8.78
N PRO A 59 39.08 8.49 -8.63
CA PRO A 59 40.35 7.89 -9.00
C PRO A 59 40.56 6.52 -8.33
N ASN A 60 41.03 5.54 -9.09
CA ASN A 60 41.23 4.17 -8.60
C ASN A 60 42.23 4.07 -7.44
N SER A 61 43.12 5.06 -7.27
CA SER A 61 44.03 5.17 -6.13
C SER A 61 43.32 5.42 -4.81
N ASN A 62 42.10 5.99 -4.83
CA ASN A 62 41.33 6.28 -3.62
C ASN A 62 40.50 5.07 -3.17
N ILE A 63 41.19 4.03 -2.70
CA ILE A 63 40.59 2.76 -2.27
C ILE A 63 39.52 2.97 -1.20
N ARG A 64 39.76 3.88 -0.24
CA ARG A 64 38.81 4.17 0.84
C ARG A 64 37.49 4.72 0.31
N ALA A 65 37.55 5.69 -0.61
CA ALA A 65 36.34 6.27 -1.19
C ALA A 65 35.53 5.22 -1.97
N HIS A 66 36.19 4.31 -2.70
CA HIS A 66 35.53 3.19 -3.37
C HIS A 66 34.83 2.24 -2.38
N GLN A 67 35.49 1.90 -1.28
CA GLN A 67 34.92 1.04 -0.24
C GLN A 67 33.71 1.68 0.46
N ASP A 68 33.82 2.95 0.82
CA ASP A 68 32.73 3.66 1.50
C ASP A 68 31.53 3.86 0.56
N LEU A 69 31.79 4.19 -0.71
CA LEU A 69 30.73 4.30 -1.71
C LEU A 69 30.07 2.94 -2.01
N ALA A 70 30.82 1.84 -2.01
CA ALA A 70 30.26 0.51 -2.14
C ALA A 70 29.27 0.17 -1.01
N LYS A 71 29.57 0.57 0.24
CA LYS A 71 28.64 0.42 1.38
C LYS A 71 27.36 1.23 1.17
N VAL A 72 27.48 2.48 0.70
CA VAL A 72 26.33 3.35 0.43
C VAL A 72 25.47 2.81 -0.72
N ILE A 73 26.09 2.28 -1.78
CA ILE A 73 25.39 1.61 -2.88
C ILE A 73 24.59 0.41 -2.36
N ALA A 74 25.20 -0.46 -1.57
CA ALA A 74 24.53 -1.64 -1.00
C ALA A 74 23.36 -1.24 -0.08
N ALA A 75 23.55 -0.22 0.78
CA ALA A 75 22.48 0.31 1.63
C ALA A 75 21.33 0.92 0.81
N THR A 76 21.65 1.60 -0.29
CA THR A 76 20.67 2.21 -1.21
C THR A 76 19.89 1.15 -1.98
N GLU A 77 20.54 0.08 -2.43
CA GLU A 77 19.89 -1.08 -3.06
C GLU A 77 18.91 -1.74 -2.09
N PHE A 78 19.34 -2.00 -0.86
CA PHE A 78 18.45 -2.50 0.19
C PHE A 78 17.26 -1.57 0.45
N LEU A 79 17.49 -0.26 0.53
CA LEU A 79 16.42 0.72 0.76
C LEU A 79 15.41 0.75 -0.41
N ALA A 80 15.87 0.61 -1.65
CA ALA A 80 15.00 0.55 -2.83
C ALA A 80 14.09 -0.69 -2.81
N ASP A 81 14.58 -1.82 -2.30
CA ASP A 81 13.79 -3.04 -2.16
C ASP A 81 12.87 -2.99 -0.94
N ALA A 82 13.32 -2.41 0.17
CA ALA A 82 12.51 -2.21 1.37
C ALA A 82 11.30 -1.30 1.11
N THR A 83 11.51 -0.18 0.43
CA THR A 83 10.44 0.74 0.04
C THR A 83 9.46 0.11 -0.96
N PHE A 84 9.96 -0.70 -1.90
CA PHE A 84 9.08 -1.48 -2.79
C PHE A 84 8.27 -2.54 -2.03
N ASN A 85 8.86 -3.22 -1.05
CA ASN A 85 8.13 -4.15 -0.19
C ASN A 85 7.03 -3.46 0.64
N ALA A 86 7.26 -2.23 1.11
CA ALA A 86 6.24 -1.44 1.80
C ALA A 86 5.02 -1.16 0.90
N VAL A 87 5.22 -0.89 -0.39
CA VAL A 87 4.12 -0.79 -1.37
C VAL A 87 3.32 -2.09 -1.43
N LYS A 88 4.00 -3.24 -1.55
CA LYS A 88 3.38 -4.56 -1.61
C LYS A 88 2.55 -4.88 -0.36
N PHE A 89 3.06 -4.57 0.83
CA PHE A 89 2.33 -4.81 2.08
C PHE A 89 1.12 -3.88 2.23
N SER A 90 1.28 -2.60 1.91
CA SER A 90 0.18 -1.62 1.96
C SER A 90 -0.93 -2.00 0.96
N ALA A 91 -0.57 -2.44 -0.25
CA ALA A 91 -1.55 -2.91 -1.24
C ALA A 91 -2.34 -4.13 -0.77
N ARG A 92 -1.69 -5.08 -0.08
CA ARG A 92 -2.35 -6.25 0.52
C ARG A 92 -3.29 -5.85 1.67
N ALA A 93 -2.88 -4.89 2.49
CA ALA A 93 -3.71 -4.34 3.55
C ALA A 93 -4.97 -3.65 2.98
N MET A 94 -4.81 -2.83 1.93
CA MET A 94 -5.93 -2.21 1.21
C MET A 94 -6.90 -3.25 0.65
N ALA A 95 -6.39 -4.28 -0.02
CA ALA A 95 -7.22 -5.35 -0.57
C ALA A 95 -8.01 -6.06 0.54
N SER A 96 -7.35 -6.36 1.67
CA SER A 96 -7.99 -6.99 2.83
C SER A 96 -9.10 -6.11 3.42
N GLN A 97 -8.88 -4.80 3.54
CA GLN A 97 -9.91 -3.86 4.00
C GLN A 97 -11.09 -3.80 3.02
N VAL A 98 -10.83 -3.78 1.71
CA VAL A 98 -11.89 -3.81 0.69
C VAL A 98 -12.72 -5.08 0.81
N THR A 99 -12.08 -6.25 0.96
CA THR A 99 -12.78 -7.52 1.19
C THR A 99 -13.61 -7.49 2.48
N THR A 100 -13.05 -7.01 3.60
CA THR A 100 -13.78 -6.90 4.87
C THR A 100 -14.98 -5.97 4.75
N ARG A 101 -14.84 -4.82 4.07
CA ARG A 101 -15.96 -3.91 3.81
C ARG A 101 -17.02 -4.58 2.95
N ARG A 102 -16.62 -5.29 1.89
CA ARG A 102 -17.55 -6.02 1.02
C ARG A 102 -18.36 -7.04 1.82
N LEU A 103 -17.70 -7.84 2.66
CA LEU A 103 -18.36 -8.79 3.56
C LEU A 103 -19.31 -8.11 4.56
N LEU A 104 -18.89 -6.98 5.14
CA LEU A 104 -19.70 -6.19 6.06
C LEU A 104 -21.02 -5.77 5.40
N TRP A 105 -20.96 -5.26 4.18
CA TRP A 105 -22.15 -4.80 3.44
C TRP A 105 -23.01 -5.95 2.90
N LEU A 106 -22.41 -7.03 2.41
CA LEU A 106 -23.15 -8.22 1.95
C LEU A 106 -23.97 -8.88 3.05
N ARG A 107 -23.52 -8.81 4.30
CA ARG A 107 -24.25 -9.35 5.46
C ARG A 107 -25.66 -8.76 5.57
N HIS A 108 -25.79 -7.47 5.31
CA HIS A 108 -27.04 -6.71 5.48
C HIS A 108 -27.92 -6.65 4.24
N TRP A 109 -27.34 -6.92 3.07
CA TRP A 109 -28.11 -6.91 1.83
C TRP A 109 -29.12 -8.07 1.79
N GLN A 110 -30.40 -7.81 1.54
CA GLN A 110 -31.42 -8.87 1.42
C GLN A 110 -31.38 -9.47 0.01
N ALA A 111 -30.57 -10.52 -0.19
CA ALA A 111 -30.43 -11.25 -1.45
C ALA A 111 -30.17 -12.75 -1.20
N ASP A 112 -30.46 -13.61 -2.18
CA ASP A 112 -30.15 -15.04 -2.10
C ASP A 112 -28.67 -15.27 -1.78
N ILE A 113 -28.40 -16.15 -0.81
CA ILE A 113 -27.06 -16.52 -0.35
C ILE A 113 -26.19 -16.98 -1.53
N LYS A 114 -26.76 -17.71 -2.49
CA LYS A 114 -26.02 -18.15 -3.69
C LYS A 114 -25.49 -16.98 -4.54
N ASN A 115 -26.22 -15.87 -4.58
CA ASN A 115 -25.82 -14.67 -5.32
C ASN A 115 -24.82 -13.81 -4.52
N LYS A 116 -24.92 -13.79 -3.19
CA LYS A 116 -23.97 -13.06 -2.32
C LYS A 116 -22.54 -13.63 -2.37
N TRP A 117 -22.37 -14.95 -2.42
CA TRP A 117 -21.04 -15.57 -2.47
C TRP A 117 -20.28 -15.30 -3.76
N LYS A 118 -20.97 -15.10 -4.88
CA LYS A 118 -20.36 -14.63 -6.13
C LYS A 118 -19.83 -13.21 -6.03
N LEU A 119 -20.31 -12.48 -5.02
CA LEU A 119 -20.01 -11.09 -4.76
C LEU A 119 -19.17 -10.91 -3.50
N ALA A 120 -18.60 -11.96 -2.92
CA ALA A 120 -17.62 -11.87 -1.83
C ALA A 120 -16.20 -11.71 -2.40
#